data_AF-S4R5A6-F1
#
_entry.id   AF-S4R5A6-F1
#
_cell.length_a   1.000
_cell.length_b   1.000
_cell.length_c   1.000
_cell.angle_alpha   90.00
_cell.angle_beta   90.00
_cell.angle_gamma   90.00
#
_symmetry.space_group_name_H-M   'P 1'
#
loop_
_entity.id
_entity.type
_entity.pdbx_description
1 polymer ?
#
loop_
_entity_poly.entity_id
_entity_poly.type
_entity_poly.pdbx_seq_one_letter_code
_entity_poly.pdbx_strand_id
1 'polypeptide(L)'
;LILITIFHVTYTADLVLEEDFDLTTRESISTGLGYAVVCGELTWVPFVYIIQAYFLLRHPQPLSWPGAAAIAALFFIGFWIYRSSNAEKNGFRKNPNHPDYARKISTKHGKSLLVSGWWGWLRHPNYLGDIIMAVAWALPCGA
;
A
#
# COMPACT_ATOMS: atom_id res chain seq x y z
N LEU A 1 18.61 -9.17 -1.20
CA LEU A 1 18.52 -8.52 0.13
C LEU A 1 18.32 -7.01 0.02
N ILE A 2 19.23 -6.28 -0.65
CA ILE A 2 19.18 -4.80 -0.75
C ILE A 2 17.81 -4.28 -1.25
N LEU A 3 17.28 -4.84 -2.35
CA LEU A 3 15.96 -4.45 -2.87
C LEU A 3 14.84 -4.61 -1.83
N ILE A 4 14.79 -5.77 -1.16
CA ILE A 4 13.80 -6.05 -0.12
C ILE A 4 13.90 -5.02 1.02
N THR A 5 15.11 -4.70 1.47
CA THR A 5 15.32 -3.69 2.52
C THR A 5 14.83 -2.31 2.08
N ILE A 6 15.15 -1.89 0.86
CA ILE A 6 14.68 -0.61 0.30
C ILE A 6 13.15 -0.58 0.26
N PHE A 7 12.51 -1.64 -0.22
CA PHE A 7 11.05 -1.73 -0.31
C PHE A 7 10.39 -1.63 1.07
N HIS A 8 10.91 -2.35 2.07
CA HIS A 8 10.42 -2.27 3.45
C HIS A 8 10.57 -0.88 4.04
N VAL A 9 11.74 -0.25 3.89
CA VAL A 9 11.99 1.10 4.42
C VAL A 9 11.06 2.11 3.76
N THR A 10 10.90 2.06 2.44
CA THR A 10 9.99 2.97 1.72
C THR A 10 8.55 2.80 2.19
N TYR A 11 8.06 1.56 2.30
CA TYR A 11 6.68 1.29 2.71
C TYR A 11 6.41 1.69 4.15
N THR A 12 7.32 1.34 5.07
CA THR A 12 7.18 1.70 6.49
C THR A 12 7.30 3.20 6.72
N ALA A 13 8.18 3.89 5.98
CA ALA A 13 8.27 5.35 6.03
C ALA A 13 6.98 6.02 5.55
N ASP A 14 6.38 5.55 4.46
CA ASP A 14 5.10 6.09 3.96
C ASP A 14 3.98 5.90 4.99
N LEU A 15 3.91 4.73 5.63
CA LEU A 15 2.92 4.45 6.68
C LEU A 15 3.04 5.44 7.86
N VAL A 16 4.27 5.74 8.30
CA VAL A 16 4.50 6.71 9.38
C VAL A 16 4.18 8.15 8.92
N LEU A 17 4.52 8.51 7.68
CA LEU A 17 4.23 9.85 7.15
C LEU A 17 2.73 10.11 6.97
N GLU A 18 1.94 9.06 6.75
CA GLU A 18 0.49 9.13 6.53
C GLU A 18 -0.35 8.59 7.69
N GLU A 19 0.26 8.52 8.89
CA GLU A 19 -0.36 8.01 10.12
C GLU A 19 -1.74 8.66 10.41
N ASP A 20 -1.88 9.95 10.15
CA ASP A 20 -3.14 10.70 10.31
C ASP A 20 -4.34 10.03 9.62
N PHE A 21 -4.11 9.42 8.46
CA PHE A 21 -5.17 8.77 7.69
C PHE A 21 -5.43 7.35 8.15
N ASP A 22 -4.43 6.69 8.72
CA ASP A 22 -4.56 5.33 9.23
C ASP A 22 -5.49 5.28 10.45
N LEU A 23 -5.43 6.30 11.31
CA LEU A 23 -6.36 6.49 12.42
C LEU A 23 -7.82 6.66 11.98
N THR A 24 -8.06 7.05 10.72
CA THR A 24 -9.40 7.20 10.16
C THR A 24 -9.92 5.95 9.44
N THR A 25 -9.12 4.90 9.39
CA THR A 25 -9.53 3.64 8.77
C THR A 25 -10.69 3.01 9.53
N ARG A 26 -11.49 2.24 8.82
CA ARG A 26 -12.57 1.47 9.45
C ARG A 26 -12.00 0.47 10.46
N GLU A 27 -10.83 -0.07 10.19
CA GLU A 27 -10.15 -1.00 11.07
C GLU A 27 -9.83 -0.34 12.41
N SER A 28 -9.21 0.86 12.40
CA SER A 28 -8.91 1.59 13.63
C SER A 28 -10.16 2.03 14.41
N ILE A 29 -11.21 2.50 13.71
CA ILE A 29 -12.40 3.06 14.37
C ILE A 29 -13.38 1.98 14.86
N SER A 30 -13.52 0.87 14.15
CA SER A 30 -14.58 -0.12 14.41
C SER A 30 -14.10 -1.45 14.98
N THR A 31 -12.80 -1.74 14.93
CA THR A 31 -12.25 -2.96 15.51
C THR A 31 -11.84 -2.73 16.96
N GLY A 32 -12.34 -3.56 17.87
CA GLY A 32 -11.90 -3.53 19.27
C GLY A 32 -10.51 -4.15 19.44
N LEU A 33 -9.75 -3.66 20.41
CA LEU A 33 -8.47 -4.27 20.79
C LEU A 33 -8.72 -5.66 21.39
N GLY A 34 -8.08 -6.69 20.82
CA GLY A 34 -8.20 -8.07 21.28
C GLY A 34 -7.03 -8.92 20.83
N TYR A 35 -7.03 -10.19 21.23
CA TYR A 35 -5.94 -11.14 20.94
C TYR A 35 -5.56 -11.18 19.45
N ALA A 36 -6.53 -11.26 18.55
CA ALA A 36 -6.28 -11.33 17.12
C ALA A 36 -5.55 -10.08 16.58
N VAL A 37 -5.91 -8.89 17.06
CA VAL A 37 -5.26 -7.63 16.68
C VAL A 37 -3.83 -7.60 17.24
N VAL A 38 -3.67 -7.86 18.54
CA VAL A 38 -2.35 -7.83 19.20
C VAL A 38 -1.38 -8.86 18.58
N CYS A 39 -1.84 -10.09 18.31
CA CYS A 39 -1.03 -11.09 17.65
C CYS A 39 -0.76 -10.77 16.18
N GLY A 40 -1.71 -10.12 15.49
CA GLY A 40 -1.51 -9.61 14.14
C GLY A 40 -0.32 -8.65 14.09
N GLU A 41 -0.36 -7.61 14.92
CA GLU A 41 0.67 -6.56 14.94
C GLU A 41 2.01 -7.03 15.50
N LEU A 42 2.03 -7.74 16.63
CA LEU A 42 3.27 -8.08 17.33
C LEU A 42 3.95 -9.36 16.82
N THR A 43 3.21 -10.24 16.16
CA THR A 43 3.73 -11.53 15.71
C THR A 43 3.63 -11.66 14.20
N TRP A 44 2.43 -11.55 13.63
CA TRP A 44 2.25 -11.84 12.21
C TRP A 44 3.04 -10.87 11.33
N VAL A 45 2.86 -9.56 11.50
CA VAL A 45 3.54 -8.53 10.70
C VAL A 45 5.07 -8.67 10.73
N PRO A 46 5.76 -8.64 11.90
CA PRO A 46 7.21 -8.65 11.93
C PRO A 46 7.83 -9.99 11.49
N PHE A 47 7.16 -11.13 11.67
CA PHE A 47 7.75 -12.44 11.36
C PHE A 47 7.37 -12.97 9.98
N VAL A 48 6.22 -12.60 9.43
CA VAL A 48 5.80 -13.04 8.09
C VAL A 48 6.37 -12.14 7.00
N TYR A 49 6.40 -10.82 7.20
CA TYR A 49 6.88 -9.89 6.18
C TYR A 49 8.40 -9.95 5.96
N ILE A 50 9.16 -10.55 6.87
CA ILE A 50 10.61 -10.75 6.72
C ILE A 50 10.99 -12.06 6.02
N ILE A 51 10.03 -12.92 5.66
CA ILE A 51 10.30 -14.26 5.09
C ILE A 51 11.18 -14.16 3.84
N GLN A 52 10.96 -13.16 2.98
CA GLN A 52 11.73 -12.94 1.76
C GLN A 52 13.19 -12.61 2.08
N ALA A 53 13.43 -11.74 3.06
CA ALA A 53 14.77 -11.39 3.51
C ALA A 53 15.47 -12.61 4.14
N TYR A 54 14.77 -13.36 4.99
CA TYR A 54 15.27 -14.58 5.60
C TYR A 54 15.63 -15.66 4.57
N PHE A 55 14.77 -15.87 3.59
CA PHE A 55 15.01 -16.79 2.49
C PHE A 55 16.29 -16.39 1.73
N LEU A 56 16.45 -15.11 1.39
CA LEU A 56 17.60 -14.62 0.63
C LEU A 56 18.92 -14.68 1.39
N LEU A 57 18.90 -14.67 2.73
CA LEU A 57 20.11 -14.87 3.54
C LEU A 57 20.64 -16.31 3.42
N ARG A 58 19.75 -17.28 3.22
CA ARG A 58 20.10 -18.71 3.09
C ARG A 58 20.27 -19.15 1.64
N HIS A 59 19.58 -18.47 0.72
CA HIS A 59 19.58 -18.77 -0.69
C HIS A 59 19.93 -17.51 -1.50
N PRO A 60 21.21 -17.11 -1.57
CA PRO A 60 21.63 -15.98 -2.38
C PRO A 60 21.25 -16.20 -3.85
N GLN A 61 20.35 -15.38 -4.35
CA GLN A 61 19.92 -15.43 -5.75
C GLN A 61 20.76 -14.43 -6.57
N PRO A 62 21.51 -14.88 -7.59
CA PRO A 62 22.19 -13.97 -8.50
C PRO A 62 21.14 -13.24 -9.33
N LEU A 63 21.06 -11.92 -9.18
CA LEU A 63 20.12 -11.07 -9.91
C LEU A 63 20.90 -10.17 -10.86
N SER A 64 20.56 -10.21 -12.14
CA SER A 64 21.16 -9.31 -13.12
C SER A 64 20.73 -7.87 -12.86
N TRP A 65 21.58 -6.90 -13.19
CA TRP A 65 21.24 -5.48 -13.06
C TRP A 65 19.92 -5.09 -13.76
N PRO A 66 19.63 -5.58 -14.99
CA PRO A 66 18.33 -5.33 -15.62
C PRO A 66 17.15 -5.95 -14.86
N GLY A 67 17.31 -7.17 -14.33
CA GLY A 67 16.27 -7.81 -13.52
C GLY A 67 15.99 -7.05 -12.22
N ALA A 68 17.04 -6.59 -11.55
CA ALA A 68 16.93 -5.75 -10.37
C ALA A 68 16.21 -4.41 -10.67
N ALA A 69 16.56 -3.77 -11.79
CA ALA A 69 15.93 -2.54 -12.23
C ALA A 69 14.44 -2.75 -12.58
N ALA A 70 14.10 -3.84 -13.25
CA ALA A 70 12.71 -4.17 -13.58
C ALA A 70 11.85 -4.40 -12.33
N ILE A 71 12.37 -5.15 -11.34
CA ILE A 71 11.68 -5.40 -10.06
C ILE A 71 11.52 -4.08 -9.28
N ALA A 72 12.55 -3.24 -9.24
CA ALA A 72 12.47 -1.93 -8.61
C ALA A 72 11.43 -1.03 -9.30
N ALA A 73 11.42 -0.99 -10.63
CA ALA A 73 10.43 -0.23 -11.39
C ALA A 73 9.01 -0.73 -11.10
N LEU A 74 8.80 -2.05 -11.07
CA LEU A 74 7.51 -2.64 -10.73
C LEU A 74 7.03 -2.19 -9.34
N PHE A 75 7.93 -2.24 -8.34
CA PHE A 75 7.65 -1.76 -7.00
C PHE A 75 7.22 -0.29 -6.99
N PHE A 76 8.02 0.59 -7.61
CA PHE A 76 7.73 2.03 -7.60
C PHE A 76 6.50 2.42 -8.41
N ILE A 77 6.16 1.66 -9.46
CA ILE A 77 4.88 1.83 -10.18
C ILE A 77 3.72 1.47 -9.25
N GLY A 78 3.79 0.33 -8.56
CA GLY A 78 2.78 -0.07 -7.58
C GLY A 78 2.64 0.96 -6.45
N PHE A 79 3.77 1.43 -5.92
CA PHE A 79 3.82 2.46 -4.88
C PHE A 79 3.22 3.78 -5.36
N TRP A 80 3.53 4.21 -6.57
CA TRP A 80 2.95 5.41 -7.16
C TRP A 80 1.43 5.31 -7.27
N ILE A 81 0.90 4.21 -7.82
CA ILE A 81 -0.55 3.97 -7.94
C ILE A 81 -1.21 3.96 -6.55
N TYR A 82 -0.62 3.22 -5.60
CA TYR A 82 -1.09 3.15 -4.22
C TYR A 82 -1.17 4.55 -3.60
N ARG A 83 -0.08 5.31 -3.71
CA ARG A 83 0.05 6.60 -3.04
C ARG A 83 -0.82 7.67 -3.68
N SER A 84 -0.80 7.76 -5.02
CA SER A 84 -1.58 8.75 -5.75
C SER A 84 -3.08 8.55 -5.57
N SER A 85 -3.54 7.29 -5.59
CA SER A 85 -4.96 7.00 -5.39
C SER A 85 -5.42 7.21 -3.94
N ASN A 86 -4.56 6.91 -2.94
CA ASN A 86 -4.84 7.25 -1.55
C ASN A 86 -4.85 8.77 -1.33
N ALA A 87 -3.90 9.52 -1.89
CA ALA A 87 -3.88 10.98 -1.81
C ALA A 87 -5.15 11.61 -2.39
N GLU A 88 -5.66 11.08 -3.53
CA GLU A 88 -6.92 11.53 -4.12
C GLU A 88 -8.12 11.28 -3.19
N LYS A 89 -8.23 10.08 -2.62
CA LYS A 89 -9.27 9.71 -1.65
C LYS A 89 -9.19 10.60 -0.39
N ASN A 90 -7.99 10.82 0.09
CA ASN A 90 -7.70 11.57 1.31
C ASN A 90 -8.03 13.05 1.13
N GLY A 91 -7.62 13.66 0.02
CA GLY A 91 -7.98 15.03 -0.33
C GLY A 91 -9.48 15.19 -0.55
N PHE A 92 -10.15 14.22 -1.19
CA PHE A 92 -11.60 14.25 -1.36
C PHE A 92 -12.36 14.18 -0.03
N ARG A 93 -11.87 13.38 0.93
CA ARG A 93 -12.45 13.33 2.28
C ARG A 93 -12.28 14.64 3.05
N LYS A 94 -11.14 15.33 2.88
CA LYS A 94 -10.87 16.63 3.50
C LYS A 94 -11.70 17.76 2.87
N ASN A 95 -11.78 17.80 1.54
CA ASN A 95 -12.57 18.81 0.82
C ASN A 95 -13.30 18.20 -0.39
N PRO A 96 -14.53 17.68 -0.20
CA PRO A 96 -15.31 17.08 -1.28
C PRO A 96 -15.76 18.05 -2.38
N ASN A 97 -15.60 19.36 -2.17
CA ASN A 97 -16.00 20.42 -3.10
C ASN A 97 -14.83 21.01 -3.88
N HIS A 98 -13.61 20.45 -3.74
CA HIS A 98 -12.46 20.88 -4.52
C HIS A 98 -12.70 20.64 -6.03
N PRO A 99 -12.30 21.58 -6.92
CA PRO A 99 -12.55 21.49 -8.36
C PRO A 99 -11.94 20.24 -9.02
N ASP A 100 -10.86 19.69 -8.47
CA ASP A 100 -10.22 18.46 -8.97
C ASP A 100 -11.12 17.22 -8.88
N TYR A 101 -12.14 17.23 -8.00
CA TYR A 101 -13.07 16.12 -7.78
C TYR A 101 -14.38 16.33 -8.54
N ALA A 102 -14.27 16.63 -9.83
CA ALA A 102 -15.39 17.06 -10.67
C ALA A 102 -16.55 16.05 -10.77
N ARG A 103 -16.27 14.73 -10.61
CA ARG A 103 -17.30 13.69 -10.64
C ARG A 103 -17.43 12.99 -9.28
N LYS A 104 -18.59 13.16 -8.66
CA LYS A 104 -18.96 12.52 -7.39
C LYS A 104 -20.42 12.07 -7.40
N ILE A 105 -20.73 11.02 -6.65
CA ILE A 105 -22.09 10.51 -6.46
C ILE A 105 -22.52 10.81 -5.03
N SER A 106 -23.61 11.56 -4.87
CA SER A 106 -24.21 11.80 -3.55
C SER A 106 -24.96 10.56 -3.07
N THR A 107 -24.70 10.14 -1.84
CA THR A 107 -25.37 8.99 -1.22
C THR A 107 -26.53 9.45 -0.33
N LYS A 108 -27.49 8.56 -0.09
CA LYS A 108 -28.66 8.82 0.79
C LYS A 108 -28.28 9.15 2.24
N HIS A 109 -27.06 8.83 2.66
CA HIS A 109 -26.55 9.06 4.02
C HIS A 109 -25.74 10.37 4.14
N GLY A 110 -25.87 11.29 3.18
CA GLY A 110 -25.20 12.60 3.22
C GLY A 110 -23.70 12.59 2.89
N LYS A 111 -23.11 11.42 2.57
CA LYS A 111 -21.73 11.30 2.10
C LYS A 111 -21.67 11.29 0.57
N SER A 112 -20.56 11.71 -0.01
CA SER A 112 -20.32 11.58 -1.45
C SER A 112 -19.28 10.50 -1.74
N LEU A 113 -19.40 9.87 -2.90
CA LEU A 113 -18.42 8.92 -3.44
C LEU A 113 -17.66 9.56 -4.58
N LEU A 114 -16.33 9.47 -4.54
CA LEU A 114 -15.45 9.95 -5.60
C LEU A 114 -15.52 8.99 -6.81
N VAL A 115 -15.77 9.53 -8.00
CA VAL A 115 -15.83 8.77 -9.27
C VAL A 115 -15.07 9.49 -10.40
N SER A 116 -14.05 10.26 -10.02
CA SER A 116 -13.04 10.87 -10.90
C SER A 116 -11.66 10.27 -10.62
N GLY A 117 -10.66 10.65 -11.43
CA GLY A 117 -9.27 10.18 -11.28
C GLY A 117 -9.18 8.66 -11.17
N TRP A 118 -8.35 8.16 -10.26
CA TRP A 118 -8.12 6.72 -10.05
C TRP A 118 -9.40 5.97 -9.70
N TRP A 119 -10.26 6.60 -8.91
CA TRP A 119 -11.51 6.03 -8.40
C TRP A 119 -12.64 5.99 -9.45
N GLY A 120 -12.45 6.69 -10.57
CA GLY A 120 -13.30 6.56 -11.75
C GLY A 120 -12.95 5.38 -12.65
N TRP A 121 -11.69 4.94 -12.65
CA TRP A 121 -11.22 3.80 -13.46
C TRP A 121 -11.44 2.47 -12.76
N LEU A 122 -11.14 2.41 -11.45
CA LEU A 122 -11.21 1.21 -10.63
C LEU A 122 -11.89 1.53 -9.31
N ARG A 123 -12.55 0.54 -8.72
CA ARG A 123 -13.19 0.69 -7.39
C ARG A 123 -12.18 0.67 -6.25
N HIS A 124 -11.04 0.01 -6.45
CA HIS A 124 -9.97 -0.15 -5.46
C HIS A 124 -8.58 0.01 -6.12
N PRO A 125 -8.27 1.19 -6.68
CA PRO A 125 -6.98 1.45 -7.32
C PRO A 125 -5.80 1.31 -6.35
N ASN A 126 -5.99 1.64 -5.08
CA ASN A 126 -4.99 1.47 -4.03
C ASN A 126 -4.64 -0.01 -3.82
N TYR A 127 -5.62 -0.92 -3.85
CA TYR A 127 -5.36 -2.36 -3.72
C TYR A 127 -4.61 -2.92 -4.92
N LEU A 128 -4.84 -2.38 -6.12
CA LEU A 128 -4.02 -2.73 -7.28
C LEU A 128 -2.56 -2.35 -7.05
N GLY A 129 -2.31 -1.14 -6.53
CA GLY A 129 -0.97 -0.71 -6.14
C GLY A 129 -0.33 -1.65 -5.12
N ASP A 130 -1.06 -2.01 -4.05
CA ASP A 130 -0.59 -2.95 -3.03
C ASP A 130 -0.23 -4.32 -3.60
N ILE A 131 -1.06 -4.88 -4.48
CA ILE A 131 -0.80 -6.18 -5.11
C ILE A 131 0.45 -6.12 -5.99
N ILE A 132 0.62 -5.05 -6.78
CA ILE A 132 1.80 -4.87 -7.63
C ILE A 132 3.07 -4.80 -6.77
N MET A 133 3.02 -4.04 -5.67
CA MET A 133 4.15 -3.99 -4.74
C MET A 133 4.40 -5.37 -4.11
N ALA A 134 3.36 -6.08 -3.65
CA ALA A 134 3.46 -7.43 -3.06
C ALA A 134 4.15 -8.43 -3.99
N VAL A 135 3.81 -8.40 -5.29
CA VAL A 135 4.51 -9.20 -6.30
C VAL A 135 5.98 -8.79 -6.41
N ALA A 136 6.26 -7.48 -6.46
CA ALA A 136 7.64 -6.98 -6.52
C ALA A 136 8.48 -7.36 -5.27
N TRP A 137 7.86 -7.50 -4.09
CA TRP A 137 8.52 -8.02 -2.88
C TRP A 137 8.90 -9.50 -3.00
N ALA A 138 8.12 -10.31 -3.72
CA ALA A 138 8.39 -11.75 -3.85
C ALA A 138 9.46 -12.08 -4.89
N LEU A 139 9.52 -11.33 -6.00
CA LEU A 139 10.40 -11.61 -7.14
C LEU A 139 11.91 -11.72 -6.81
N PRO A 140 12.49 -10.97 -5.86
CA PRO A 140 13.89 -11.14 -5.49
C PRO A 140 14.22 -12.53 -4.94
N CYS A 141 13.25 -13.30 -4.44
CA CYS A 141 13.44 -14.67 -3.94
C CYS A 141 13.54 -15.72 -5.04
N GLY A 142 13.42 -15.33 -6.31
CA GLY A 142 13.40 -16.21 -7.46
C GLY A 142 12.33 -15.75 -8.42
N ALA A 143 12.69 -15.63 -9.69
CA ALA A 143 11.77 -15.43 -10.80
C ALA A 143 11.58 -16.75 -11.54
#